data_AF-A0A845C9Y4-F1
#
_entry.id   AF-A0A845C9Y4-F1
#
_cell.length_a   1.000
_cell.length_b   1.000
_cell.length_c   1.000
_cell.angle_alpha   90.00
_cell.angle_beta   90.00
_cell.angle_gamma   90.00
#
_symmetry.space_group_name_H-M   'P 1'
#
loop_
_entity.id
_entity.type
_entity.pdbx_description
1 polymer ?
#
loop_
_entity_poly.entity_id
_entity_poly.type
_entity_poly.pdbx_seq_one_letter_code
_entity_poly.pdbx_strand_id
1 'polypeptide(L)'
;MEVIGTDAYMESDLFTPREKAAILWAEHVTLNTARSRDDVFEEVKKHFSEAEIVELTMVSGLFNLFNRYMDSLGIPLEEQREVDKIKKSLHLDGGKVKTYYKTMVDHWPDEYPEPDALDPNRNG
;
A
#
# COMPACT_ATOMS: atom_id res chain seq x y z
N MET A 1 3.95 17.10 26.53
CA MET A 1 3.93 16.98 25.06
C MET A 1 2.47 16.98 24.70
N GLU A 2 1.95 18.14 24.30
CA GLU A 2 0.54 18.33 24.01
C GLU A 2 0.27 17.62 22.68
N VAL A 3 -0.45 16.50 22.75
CA VAL A 3 -0.90 15.77 21.57
C VAL A 3 -1.92 16.69 20.91
N ILE A 4 -1.52 17.36 19.83
CA ILE A 4 -2.46 18.10 18.97
C ILE A 4 -3.56 17.10 18.64
N GLY A 5 -4.77 17.38 19.10
CA GLY A 5 -5.91 16.46 19.03
C GLY A 5 -6.05 15.91 17.61
N THR A 6 -6.21 14.59 17.53
CA THR A 6 -6.40 13.82 16.30
C THR A 6 -7.48 14.41 15.40
N ASP A 7 -8.41 15.18 15.97
CA ASP A 7 -9.58 15.72 15.28
C ASP A 7 -9.33 17.10 14.63
N ALA A 8 -8.11 17.65 14.69
CA ALA A 8 -7.82 18.98 14.13
C ALA A 8 -8.17 19.13 12.63
N TYR A 9 -8.17 18.02 11.88
CA TYR A 9 -8.59 18.02 10.47
C TYR A 9 -10.11 18.20 10.31
N MET A 10 -10.92 17.80 11.29
CA MET A 10 -12.38 17.94 11.26
C MET A 10 -12.80 19.41 11.33
N GLU A 11 -12.05 20.21 12.10
CA GLU A 11 -12.26 21.66 12.25
C GLU A 11 -11.55 22.50 11.18
N SER A 12 -10.69 21.88 10.35
CA SER A 12 -9.91 22.61 9.36
C SER A 12 -10.73 22.98 8.13
N ASP A 13 -10.65 24.23 7.69
CA ASP A 13 -11.26 24.70 6.44
C ASP A 13 -10.49 24.26 5.18
N LEU A 14 -9.33 23.61 5.35
CA LEU A 14 -8.50 23.13 4.22
C LEU A 14 -9.05 21.87 3.56
N PHE A 15 -9.94 21.15 4.23
CA PHE A 15 -10.51 19.90 3.74
C PHE A 15 -12.00 20.05 3.47
N THR A 16 -12.43 19.51 2.34
CA THR A 16 -13.84 19.34 2.04
C THR A 16 -14.48 18.32 2.99
N PRO A 17 -15.82 18.34 3.16
CA PRO A 17 -16.52 17.34 3.97
C PRO A 17 -16.21 15.89 3.54
N ARG A 18 -16.06 15.66 2.23
CA ARG A 18 -15.70 14.33 1.69
C ARG A 18 -14.27 13.92 2.05
N GLU A 19 -13.31 14.85 2.03
CA GLU A 19 -11.93 14.57 2.47
C GLU A 19 -11.85 14.31 3.96
N LYS A 20 -12.59 15.08 4.78
CA LYS A 20 -12.69 14.83 6.23
C LYS A 20 -13.25 13.44 6.52
N ALA A 21 -14.31 13.03 5.83
CA ALA A 21 -14.87 11.68 5.94
C ALA A 21 -13.86 10.59 5.53
N ALA A 22 -13.04 10.84 4.51
CA ALA A 22 -11.98 9.90 4.12
C ALA A 22 -10.90 9.75 5.19
N ILE A 23 -10.44 10.86 5.78
CA ILE A 23 -9.45 10.87 6.87
C ILE A 23 -10.00 10.15 8.10
N LEU A 24 -11.26 10.44 8.47
CA LEU A 24 -11.96 9.78 9.57
C LEU A 24 -12.03 8.27 9.38
N TRP A 25 -12.42 7.80 8.20
CA TRP A 25 -12.45 6.38 7.91
C TRP A 25 -11.04 5.75 7.99
N ALA A 26 -10.05 6.38 7.37
CA ALA A 26 -8.67 5.88 7.35
C ALA A 26 -8.08 5.77 8.77
N GLU A 27 -8.39 6.72 9.66
CA GLU A 27 -8.02 6.69 11.07
C GLU A 27 -8.61 5.47 11.79
N HIS A 28 -9.92 5.25 11.66
CA HIS A 28 -10.60 4.12 12.28
C HIS A 28 -10.18 2.76 11.72
N VAL A 29 -9.85 2.68 10.43
CA VAL A 29 -9.26 1.46 9.82
C VAL A 29 -7.86 1.22 10.38
N THR A 30 -7.06 2.27 10.54
CA THR A 30 -5.67 2.19 11.05
C THR A 30 -5.61 1.78 12.51
N LEU A 31 -6.49 2.35 13.33
CA LEU A 31 -6.65 1.98 14.74
C LEU A 31 -7.42 0.65 14.92
N ASN A 32 -7.91 0.05 13.83
CA ASN A 32 -8.72 -1.17 13.83
C ASN A 32 -9.98 -1.06 14.72
N THR A 33 -10.61 0.12 14.74
CA THR A 33 -11.83 0.42 15.51
C THR A 33 -13.08 0.56 14.64
N ALA A 34 -12.93 0.58 13.31
CA ALA A 34 -14.04 0.74 12.36
C ALA A 34 -15.19 -0.26 12.59
N ARG A 35 -14.89 -1.52 12.97
CA ARG A 35 -15.92 -2.55 13.22
C ARG A 35 -16.92 -2.17 14.31
N SER A 36 -16.52 -1.39 15.31
CA SER A 36 -17.38 -1.03 16.45
C SER A 36 -17.97 0.37 16.34
N ARG A 37 -17.85 1.02 15.17
CA ARG A 37 -18.18 2.43 14.95
C ARG A 37 -19.12 2.56 13.76
N ASP A 38 -20.33 2.02 13.91
CA ASP A 38 -21.39 2.13 12.90
C ASP A 38 -21.73 3.59 12.58
N ASP A 39 -21.66 4.48 13.58
CA ASP A 39 -21.87 5.91 13.39
C ASP A 39 -20.82 6.55 12.47
N VAL A 40 -19.58 6.09 12.51
CA VAL A 40 -18.52 6.52 11.58
C VAL A 40 -18.80 5.99 10.18
N PHE A 41 -19.20 4.72 10.05
CA PHE A 41 -19.55 4.15 8.75
C PHE A 41 -20.69 4.92 8.09
N GLU A 42 -21.75 5.24 8.84
CA GLU A 42 -22.88 6.04 8.36
C GLU A 42 -22.46 7.48 7.99
N GLU A 43 -21.56 8.11 8.73
CA GLU A 43 -21.01 9.42 8.36
C GLU A 43 -20.27 9.37 7.02
N VAL A 44 -19.41 8.38 6.84
CA VAL A 44 -18.64 8.19 5.60
C VAL A 44 -19.55 7.89 4.42
N LYS A 45 -20.62 7.11 4.65
CA LYS A 45 -21.62 6.75 3.63
C LYS A 45 -22.41 7.95 3.09
N LYS A 46 -22.46 9.08 3.81
CA LYS A 46 -23.02 10.34 3.28
C LYS A 46 -22.21 10.90 2.11
N HIS A 47 -20.93 10.56 2.05
CA HIS A 47 -19.99 11.11 1.08
C HIS A 47 -19.48 10.09 0.07
N PHE A 48 -19.51 8.79 0.38
CA PHE A 48 -18.99 7.70 -0.44
C PHE A 48 -20.03 6.60 -0.64
N SER A 49 -20.05 6.01 -1.84
CA SER A 49 -20.76 4.76 -2.11
C SER A 49 -20.09 3.57 -1.42
N GLU A 50 -20.81 2.47 -1.25
CA GLU A 50 -20.26 1.26 -0.62
C GLU A 50 -19.03 0.72 -1.37
N ALA A 51 -19.02 0.80 -2.71
CA ALA A 51 -17.85 0.42 -3.51
C ALA A 51 -16.64 1.32 -3.22
N GLU A 52 -16.84 2.64 -3.14
CA GLU A 52 -15.76 3.57 -2.81
C GLU A 52 -15.26 3.37 -1.37
N ILE A 53 -16.12 2.99 -0.41
CA ILE A 53 -15.69 2.67 0.96
C ILE A 53 -14.84 1.39 0.97
N VAL A 54 -15.17 0.39 0.16
CA VAL A 54 -14.34 -0.81 0.01
C VAL A 54 -12.96 -0.43 -0.55
N GLU A 55 -12.91 0.39 -1.59
CA GLU A 55 -11.65 0.89 -2.15
C GLU A 55 -10.84 1.70 -1.13
N LEU A 56 -11.48 2.60 -0.40
CA LEU A 56 -10.85 3.40 0.65
C LEU A 56 -10.26 2.51 1.75
N THR A 57 -11.00 1.49 2.18
CA THR A 57 -10.55 0.50 3.17
C THR A 57 -9.34 -0.30 2.67
N MET A 58 -9.36 -0.71 1.40
CA MET A 58 -8.27 -1.45 0.77
C MET A 58 -6.98 -0.62 0.73
N VAL A 59 -7.07 0.66 0.35
CA VAL A 59 -5.92 1.56 0.32
C VAL A 59 -5.35 1.76 1.73
N SER A 60 -6.18 2.09 2.71
CA SER A 60 -5.75 2.23 4.11
C SER A 60 -5.11 0.94 4.64
N GLY A 61 -5.72 -0.22 4.38
CA GLY A 61 -5.21 -1.52 4.77
C GLY A 61 -3.84 -1.85 4.16
N LEU A 62 -3.63 -1.52 2.89
CA LEU A 62 -2.35 -1.73 2.20
C LEU A 62 -1.22 -0.91 2.83
N PHE A 63 -1.47 0.36 3.13
CA PHE A 63 -0.48 1.20 3.81
C PHE A 63 -0.18 0.70 5.23
N ASN A 64 -1.19 0.25 5.97
CA ASN A 64 -1.00 -0.34 7.29
C ASN A 64 -0.18 -1.63 7.25
N LEU A 65 -0.33 -2.43 6.21
CA LEU A 65 0.52 -3.61 5.98
C LEU A 65 1.97 -3.20 5.75
N PHE A 66 2.23 -2.24 4.87
CA PHE A 66 3.59 -1.78 4.59
C PHE A 66 4.26 -1.16 5.82
N ASN A 67 3.56 -0.29 6.55
CA ASN A 67 4.09 0.30 7.78
C ASN A 67 4.52 -0.78 8.76
N ARG A 68 3.65 -1.77 9.02
CA ARG A 68 3.97 -2.92 9.89
C ARG A 68 5.10 -3.77 9.37
N TYR A 69 5.16 -4.01 8.06
CA TYR A 69 6.21 -4.80 7.43
C TYR A 69 7.58 -4.13 7.57
N MET A 70 7.66 -2.84 7.23
CA MET A 70 8.89 -2.05 7.32
C MET A 70 9.36 -1.93 8.78
N ASP A 71 8.43 -1.62 9.70
CA ASP A 71 8.73 -1.50 11.14
C ASP A 71 9.22 -2.83 11.72
N SER A 72 8.54 -3.94 11.41
CA SER A 72 8.90 -5.27 11.95
C SER A 72 10.27 -5.76 11.47
N LEU A 73 10.67 -5.36 10.26
CA LEU A 73 11.96 -5.71 9.69
C LEU A 73 13.06 -4.68 10.01
N GLY A 74 12.72 -3.60 10.73
CA GLY A 74 13.65 -2.52 11.04
C GLY A 74 14.26 -1.90 9.79
N ILE A 75 13.53 -1.88 8.67
CA ILE A 75 14.02 -1.31 7.43
C ILE A 75 14.12 0.21 7.64
N PRO A 76 15.33 0.79 7.63
CA PRO A 76 15.48 2.22 7.83
C PRO A 76 14.74 2.98 6.73
N LEU A 77 14.05 4.06 7.10
CA LEU A 77 13.50 4.99 6.13
C LEU A 77 14.65 5.44 5.23
N GLU A 78 14.57 5.12 3.93
CA GLU A 78 15.57 5.55 2.97
C GLU A 78 15.70 7.08 3.06
N GLU A 79 16.93 7.60 3.10
CA GLU A 79 17.12 9.04 3.03
C GLU A 79 16.38 9.58 1.78
N GLN A 80 15.64 10.69 1.92
CA GLN A 80 14.76 11.25 0.89
C GLN A 80 15.39 11.31 -0.52
N ARG A 81 16.71 11.51 -0.57
CA ARG A 81 17.56 11.46 -1.78
C ARG A 81 17.43 10.15 -2.58
N GLU A 82 17.23 9.01 -1.92
CA GLU A 82 17.10 7.70 -2.56
C GLU A 82 15.67 7.48 -3.08
N VAL A 83 14.65 8.06 -2.41
CA VAL A 83 13.26 8.13 -2.91
C VAL A 83 13.15 8.95 -4.19
N ASP A 84 13.92 10.04 -4.31
CA ASP A 84 13.99 10.85 -5.55
C ASP A 84 14.59 10.08 -6.74
N LYS A 85 15.31 8.97 -6.49
CA LYS A 85 15.80 8.07 -7.55
C LYS A 85 14.75 7.07 -8.01
N ILE A 86 13.66 6.89 -7.25
CA ILE A 86 12.51 6.10 -7.66
C ILE A 86 11.82 6.87 -8.79
N LYS A 87 12.29 6.66 -10.01
CA LYS A 87 11.65 7.19 -11.21
C LYS A 87 10.19 6.74 -11.22
N LYS A 88 9.29 7.70 -11.48
CA LYS A 88 7.84 7.49 -11.76
C LYS A 88 7.60 6.10 -12.31
N SER A 89 6.69 5.37 -11.66
CA SER A 89 6.21 4.03 -12.01
C SER A 89 6.40 3.73 -13.49
N LEU A 90 7.11 2.63 -13.80
CA LEU A 90 7.47 2.22 -15.15
C LEU A 90 6.37 2.59 -16.16
N HIS A 91 6.65 3.51 -17.09
CA HIS A 91 5.95 3.49 -18.36
C HIS A 91 6.39 2.19 -19.06
N LEU A 92 5.65 1.11 -18.80
CA LEU A 92 5.82 -0.15 -19.50
C LEU A 92 5.42 0.09 -20.96
N ASP A 93 6.44 0.24 -21.80
CA ASP A 93 6.28 0.27 -23.25
C ASP A 93 5.75 -1.11 -23.70
N GLY A 94 4.52 -1.14 -24.20
CA GLY A 94 3.86 -2.35 -24.67
C GLY A 94 4.66 -3.11 -25.74
N GLY A 95 5.51 -2.42 -26.52
CA GLY A 95 6.41 -3.06 -27.49
C GLY A 95 7.54 -3.85 -26.81
N LYS A 96 8.10 -3.32 -25.72
CA LYS A 96 9.17 -4.00 -24.95
C LYS A 96 8.63 -5.19 -24.19
N VAL A 97 7.44 -5.06 -23.61
CA VAL A 97 6.75 -6.15 -22.91
C VAL A 97 6.43 -7.29 -23.88
N LYS A 98 5.93 -6.99 -25.08
CA LYS A 98 5.66 -8.00 -26.11
C LYS A 98 6.93 -8.70 -26.58
N THR A 99 8.03 -7.96 -26.71
CA THR A 99 9.33 -8.52 -27.11
C THR A 99 9.86 -9.46 -26.05
N TYR A 100 9.80 -9.05 -24.77
CA TYR A 100 10.19 -9.88 -23.64
C TYR A 100 9.40 -11.18 -23.57
N TYR A 101 8.06 -11.11 -23.68
CA TYR A 101 7.23 -12.32 -23.69
C TYR A 101 7.52 -13.23 -24.88
N LYS A 102 7.78 -12.66 -26.06
CA LYS A 102 8.19 -13.44 -27.22
C LYS A 102 9.50 -14.17 -26.96
N THR A 103 10.52 -13.48 -26.48
CA THR A 103 11.82 -14.07 -26.13
C THR A 103 11.67 -15.16 -25.05
N MET A 104 10.84 -14.93 -24.04
CA MET A 104 10.60 -15.93 -23.01
C MET A 104 9.90 -17.18 -23.53
N VAL A 105 8.92 -17.03 -24.44
CA VAL A 105 8.25 -18.16 -25.06
C VAL A 105 9.21 -18.92 -25.99
N ASP A 106 10.01 -18.20 -26.78
CA ASP A 106 11.01 -18.78 -27.70
C ASP A 106 12.12 -19.55 -26.96
N HIS A 107 12.37 -19.22 -25.69
CA HIS A 107 13.37 -19.87 -24.84
C HIS A 107 12.76 -20.59 -23.64
N TRP A 108 11.47 -20.88 -23.68
CA TRP A 108 10.79 -21.57 -22.59
C TRP A 108 11.31 -23.01 -22.53
N PRO A 109 11.96 -23.43 -21.43
CA PRO A 109 12.50 -24.77 -21.34
C PRO A 109 11.38 -25.79 -21.13
N ASP A 110 11.46 -26.93 -21.80
CA ASP A 110 10.51 -28.04 -21.63
C ASP A 110 10.65 -28.71 -20.25
N GLU A 111 11.83 -28.63 -19.63
CA GLU A 111 12.12 -29.12 -18.29
C GLU A 111 12.79 -28.01 -17.46
N TYR A 112 12.22 -27.75 -16.28
CA TYR A 112 12.84 -26.85 -15.31
C TYR A 112 13.83 -27.63 -14.45
N PRO A 113 15.00 -27.06 -14.12
CA PRO A 113 15.88 -27.68 -13.14
C PRO A 113 15.13 -27.78 -11.81
N GLU A 114 15.11 -28.97 -11.21
CA GLU A 114 14.59 -29.10 -9.85
C GLU A 114 15.40 -28.19 -8.92
N PRO A 115 14.78 -27.54 -7.93
CA PRO A 115 15.51 -26.71 -6.98
C PRO A 115 16.55 -27.61 -6.30
N ASP A 116 17.84 -27.33 -6.52
CA ASP A 116 18.93 -28.06 -5.89
C ASP A 116 18.67 -28.13 -4.38
N ALA A 117 18.28 -29.31 -3.92
CA ALA A 117 18.10 -29.58 -2.51
C ALA A 117 19.48 -29.54 -1.86
N LEU A 118 19.80 -28.40 -1.27
CA LEU A 118 20.87 -28.21 -0.28
C LEU A 118 22.25 -28.69 -0.76
N ASP A 119 22.99 -27.84 -1.49
CA ASP A 119 24.43 -28.01 -1.66
C ASP A 119 25.13 -27.93 -0.27
N PRO A 120 25.70 -29.03 0.26
CA PRO A 120 26.36 -29.03 1.57
C PRO A 120 27.77 -28.42 1.55
N ASN A 121 28.30 -27.98 0.40
CA ASN A 121 29.71 -27.60 0.24
C ASN A 121 29.96 -26.10 0.04
N ARG A 122 29.04 -25.24 0.48
CA ARG A 122 29.30 -23.80 0.56
C ARG A 122 30.06 -23.45 1.85
N ASN A 123 31.36 -23.78 1.87
CA ASN A 123 32.28 -23.37 2.94
C ASN A 123 32.87 -21.98 2.71
N GLY A 124 32.81 -21.17 3.76
CA GLY A 124 33.51 -19.90 3.95
C GLY A 124 33.25 -19.42 5.37
#